data_AF-A0A962SAD0-F1
#
_entry.id   AF-A0A962SAD0-F1
#
_cell.length_a   1.000
_cell.length_b   1.000
_cell.length_c   1.000
_cell.angle_alpha   90.00
_cell.angle_beta   90.00
_cell.angle_gamma   90.00
#
_symmetry.space_group_name_H-M   'P 1'
#
loop_
_entity.id
_entity.type
_entity.pdbx_description
1 polymer ?
#
loop_
_entity_poly.entity_id
_entity_poly.type
_entity_poly.pdbx_seq_one_letter_code
_entity_poly.pdbx_strand_id
1 'polypeptide(L)'
;MGKTGIPCIIDVEASGFGSRSYPIEVGFITPEGERYCSLIQPQPDWTHWDPRAEAIHNISRETLLATGRPAHEVANELNEQLQNTTAYSDGWVVDSPWLNALFAAAGLEMQFTLSPIEAILKEQDLARWDDTKARITLEQTIDRHRASHDAFLIQKTYCAVSQLR
;
A
#
# COMPACT_ATOMS: atom_id res chain seq x y z
N MET A 1 0.76 -8.77 26.36
CA MET A 1 0.17 -7.75 25.46
C MET A 1 1.12 -6.57 25.40
N GLY A 2 1.99 -6.51 24.39
CA GLY A 2 2.84 -5.34 24.17
C GLY A 2 1.96 -4.15 23.77
N LYS A 3 2.31 -2.94 24.23
CA LYS A 3 1.74 -1.71 23.65
C LYS A 3 2.02 -1.74 22.16
N THR A 4 0.99 -1.78 21.32
CA THR A 4 1.15 -1.63 19.88
C THR A 4 1.52 -0.16 19.63
N GLY A 5 2.74 0.06 19.15
CA GLY A 5 3.17 1.37 18.65
C GLY A 5 2.44 1.72 17.35
N ILE A 6 2.77 2.88 16.79
CA ILE A 6 2.31 3.24 15.45
C ILE A 6 2.88 2.20 14.46
N PRO A 7 2.05 1.52 13.66
CA PRO A 7 2.51 0.48 12.74
C PRO A 7 3.09 1.07 11.46
N CYS A 8 4.01 0.34 10.84
CA CYS A 8 4.36 0.57 9.43
C CYS A 8 3.18 0.16 8.56
N ILE A 9 2.70 1.04 7.69
CA ILE A 9 1.60 0.74 6.76
C ILE A 9 2.12 0.74 5.34
N ILE A 10 1.66 -0.21 4.52
CA ILE A 10 1.93 -0.28 3.09
C ILE A 10 0.61 -0.42 2.33
N ASP A 11 0.57 0.17 1.15
CA ASP A 11 -0.58 0.15 0.24
C ASP A 11 -0.07 0.00 -1.21
N VAL A 12 -0.89 -0.61 -2.07
CA VAL A 12 -0.54 -0.90 -3.47
C VAL A 12 -1.71 -0.53 -4.38
N GLU A 13 -1.44 0.34 -5.35
CA GLU A 13 -2.38 0.59 -6.44
C GLU A 13 -2.12 -0.41 -7.57
N ALA A 14 -3.17 -0.84 -8.26
CA ALA A 14 -3.07 -1.86 -9.30
C ALA A 14 -3.69 -1.43 -10.64
N SER A 15 -3.32 -2.14 -11.70
CA SER A 15 -3.88 -1.96 -13.05
C SER A 15 -5.35 -2.35 -13.19
N GLY A 16 -5.99 -2.78 -12.09
CA GLY A 16 -7.38 -3.21 -12.02
C GLY A 16 -7.69 -4.01 -10.75
N PHE A 17 -8.93 -4.43 -10.60
CA PHE A 17 -9.47 -5.01 -9.35
C PHE A 17 -9.53 -6.55 -9.32
N GLY A 18 -9.05 -7.22 -10.36
CA GLY A 18 -9.17 -8.68 -10.50
C GLY A 18 -7.82 -9.38 -10.42
N SER A 19 -7.82 -10.71 -10.29
CA SER A 19 -6.60 -11.53 -10.16
C SER A 19 -5.59 -11.46 -11.32
N ARG A 20 -5.96 -10.83 -12.43
CA ARG A 20 -5.07 -10.60 -13.59
C ARG A 20 -4.38 -9.23 -13.55
N SER A 21 -4.74 -8.35 -12.62
CA SER A 21 -4.08 -7.06 -12.46
C SER A 21 -2.69 -7.21 -11.84
N TYR A 22 -1.92 -6.14 -11.93
CA TYR A 22 -0.54 -6.07 -11.47
C TYR A 22 -0.29 -4.74 -10.76
N PRO A 23 0.72 -4.65 -9.86
CA PRO A 23 1.01 -3.42 -9.13
C PRO A 23 1.49 -2.31 -10.08
N ILE A 24 0.97 -1.10 -9.88
CA ILE A 24 1.34 0.10 -10.65
C ILE A 24 1.96 1.19 -9.77
N GLU A 25 1.66 1.19 -8.48
CA GLU A 25 2.28 2.05 -7.48
C GLU A 25 2.36 1.27 -6.16
N VAL A 26 3.44 1.47 -5.41
CA VAL A 26 3.54 1.03 -4.02
C VAL A 26 3.94 2.20 -3.15
N GLY A 27 3.38 2.27 -1.94
CA GLY A 27 3.70 3.32 -0.99
C GLY A 27 3.60 2.82 0.43
N PHE A 28 4.43 3.38 1.31
CA PHE A 28 4.41 3.03 2.72
C PHE A 28 4.65 4.27 3.61
N ILE A 29 4.31 4.11 4.89
CA ILE A 29 4.64 5.05 5.95
C ILE A 29 5.20 4.28 7.17
N THR A 30 6.33 4.74 7.70
CA THR A 30 6.99 4.15 8.86
C THR A 30 6.34 4.59 10.18
N PRO A 31 6.62 3.91 11.31
CA PRO A 31 6.21 4.39 12.64
C PRO A 31 6.66 5.82 12.97
N GLU A 32 7.80 6.24 12.43
CA GLU A 32 8.40 7.57 12.57
C GLU A 32 7.73 8.63 11.68
N GLY A 33 6.84 8.20 10.78
CA GLY A 33 6.10 9.07 9.87
C GLY A 33 6.82 9.36 8.55
N GLU A 34 7.93 8.68 8.26
CA GLU A 34 8.61 8.77 6.98
C GLU A 34 7.78 8.09 5.90
N ARG A 35 7.64 8.72 4.74
CA ARG A 35 6.80 8.23 3.63
C ARG A 35 7.64 7.90 2.42
N TYR A 36 7.20 6.88 1.71
CA TYR A 36 7.75 6.46 0.43
C TYR A 36 6.62 6.20 -0.56
N CYS A 37 6.86 6.51 -1.84
CA CYS A 37 6.09 5.99 -2.95
C CYS A 37 6.96 5.81 -4.18
N SER A 38 6.59 4.82 -5.00
CA SER A 38 7.15 4.66 -6.33
C SER A 38 6.11 4.12 -7.29
N LEU A 39 6.05 4.74 -8.48
CA LEU A 39 5.40 4.15 -9.64
C LEU A 39 6.24 2.97 -10.15
N ILE A 40 5.57 1.92 -10.61
CA ILE A 40 6.21 0.69 -11.08
C ILE A 40 6.06 0.61 -12.59
N GLN A 41 7.18 0.47 -13.29
CA GLN A 41 7.19 0.22 -14.73
C GLN A 41 6.58 -1.17 -14.99
N PRO A 42 5.56 -1.30 -15.86
CA PRO A 42 4.96 -2.58 -16.15
C PRO A 42 5.95 -3.51 -16.84
N GLN A 43 6.00 -4.77 -16.42
CA GLN A 43 6.75 -5.79 -17.14
C GLN A 43 6.18 -6.02 -18.55
N PRO A 44 6.96 -6.54 -19.51
CA PRO A 44 6.48 -6.77 -20.87
C PRO A 44 5.23 -7.67 -20.95
N ASP A 45 5.10 -8.63 -20.04
CA ASP A 45 3.97 -9.56 -19.93
C ASP A 45 2.79 -9.02 -19.09
N TRP A 46 2.98 -7.90 -18.39
CA TRP A 46 1.94 -7.19 -17.65
C TRP A 46 1.08 -6.34 -18.60
N THR A 47 0.03 -6.98 -19.12
CA THR A 47 -0.81 -6.45 -20.20
C THR A 47 -2.23 -6.08 -19.78
N HIS A 48 -2.69 -6.55 -18.62
CA HIS A 48 -4.02 -6.20 -18.09
C HIS A 48 -4.14 -4.70 -17.79
N TRP A 49 -5.24 -4.07 -18.20
CA TRP A 49 -5.52 -2.67 -17.87
C TRP A 49 -7.02 -2.42 -17.75
N ASP A 50 -7.45 -1.86 -16.63
CA ASP A 50 -8.84 -1.45 -16.39
C ASP A 50 -8.95 0.09 -16.41
N PRO A 51 -9.66 0.69 -17.40
CA PRO A 51 -9.85 2.14 -17.46
C PRO A 51 -10.51 2.74 -16.22
N ARG A 52 -11.26 1.94 -15.44
CA ARG A 52 -11.87 2.40 -14.18
C ARG A 52 -10.82 2.58 -13.08
N ALA A 53 -9.84 1.67 -13.01
CA ALA A 53 -8.73 1.80 -12.09
C ALA A 53 -7.87 3.01 -12.46
N GLU A 54 -7.59 3.22 -13.75
CA GLU A 54 -6.91 4.43 -14.23
C GLU A 54 -7.64 5.71 -13.80
N ALA A 55 -8.98 5.75 -13.91
CA ALA A 55 -9.77 6.92 -13.48
C ALA A 55 -9.70 7.16 -11.97
N ILE A 56 -9.68 6.09 -11.16
CA ILE A 56 -9.63 6.17 -9.68
C ILE A 56 -8.24 6.60 -9.19
N HIS A 57 -7.18 5.97 -9.69
CA HIS A 57 -5.81 6.25 -9.27
C HIS A 57 -5.23 7.48 -9.99
N ASN A 58 -5.83 7.88 -11.12
CA ASN A 58 -5.37 8.95 -12.00
C ASN A 58 -3.90 8.74 -12.42
N ILE A 59 -3.56 7.48 -12.73
CA ILE A 59 -2.25 7.03 -13.21
C ILE A 59 -2.48 6.27 -14.52
N SER A 60 -2.07 6.87 -15.64
CA SER A 60 -2.21 6.25 -16.95
C SER A 60 -1.09 5.24 -17.21
N ARG A 61 -1.32 4.29 -18.11
CA ARG A 61 -0.31 3.30 -18.51
C ARG A 61 0.89 3.98 -19.17
N GLU A 62 0.67 5.03 -19.95
CA GLU A 62 1.73 5.83 -20.57
C GLU A 62 2.60 6.50 -19.52
N THR A 63 2.00 7.00 -18.42
CA THR A 63 2.74 7.57 -17.30
C THR A 63 3.67 6.51 -16.70
N LEU A 64 3.16 5.31 -16.44
CA LEU A 64 3.98 4.21 -15.90
C LEU A 64 5.13 3.80 -16.85
N LEU A 65 4.90 3.81 -18.16
CA LEU A 65 5.94 3.51 -19.14
C LEU A 65 7.00 4.61 -19.25
N ALA A 66 6.62 5.87 -19.02
CA ALA A 66 7.51 7.02 -19.13
C ALA A 66 8.29 7.31 -17.84
N THR A 67 7.67 7.11 -16.67
CA THR A 67 8.21 7.54 -15.37
C THR A 67 8.22 6.45 -14.30
N GLY A 68 7.58 5.31 -14.55
CA GLY A 68 7.63 4.16 -13.66
C GLY A 68 9.06 3.64 -13.54
N ARG A 69 9.38 3.12 -12.36
CA ARG A 69 10.70 2.57 -12.06
C ARG A 69 10.73 1.06 -12.27
N PRO A 70 11.88 0.48 -12.69
CA PRO A 70 12.00 -0.95 -12.84
C PRO A 70 11.66 -1.70 -11.55
N ALA A 71 10.95 -2.82 -11.66
CA ALA A 71 10.53 -3.63 -10.51
C ALA A 71 11.67 -3.98 -9.55
N HIS A 72 12.86 -4.28 -10.08
CA HIS A 72 14.04 -4.62 -9.28
C HIS A 72 14.52 -3.47 -8.39
N GLU A 73 14.47 -2.22 -8.87
CA GLU A 73 14.85 -1.05 -8.06
C GLU A 73 13.85 -0.83 -6.93
N VAL A 74 12.55 -0.86 -7.26
CA VAL A 74 11.48 -0.65 -6.27
C VAL A 74 11.51 -1.74 -5.20
N ALA A 75 11.61 -3.01 -5.59
CA ALA A 75 11.68 -4.12 -4.64
C ALA A 75 12.93 -4.07 -3.75
N ASN A 76 14.08 -3.65 -4.30
CA ASN A 76 15.31 -3.49 -3.51
C ASN A 76 15.15 -2.37 -2.47
N GLU A 77 14.58 -1.21 -2.85
CA GLU A 77 14.33 -0.12 -1.90
C GLU A 77 13.32 -0.50 -0.82
N LEU A 78 12.26 -1.23 -1.16
CA LEU A 78 11.33 -1.76 -0.17
C LEU A 78 12.07 -2.67 0.83
N ASN A 79 12.94 -3.55 0.36
CA ASN A 79 13.75 -4.39 1.24
C ASN A 79 14.71 -3.55 2.10
N GLU A 80 15.43 -2.59 1.53
CA GLU A 80 16.37 -1.73 2.27
C GLU A 80 15.69 -1.00 3.43
N GLN A 81 14.48 -0.47 3.19
CA GLN A 81 13.73 0.34 4.14
C GLN A 81 12.90 -0.47 5.14
N LEU A 82 12.38 -1.64 4.72
CA LEU A 82 11.44 -2.42 5.52
C LEU A 82 12.01 -3.73 6.06
N GLN A 83 13.24 -4.11 5.72
CA GLN A 83 13.87 -5.36 6.16
C GLN A 83 13.66 -5.65 7.65
N ASN A 84 13.32 -6.90 7.96
CA ASN A 84 13.08 -7.37 9.33
C ASN A 84 11.94 -6.64 10.08
N THR A 85 11.06 -5.94 9.37
CA THR A 85 9.85 -5.33 9.93
C THR A 85 8.59 -6.05 9.44
N THR A 86 7.46 -5.75 10.10
CA THR A 86 6.13 -6.10 9.60
C THR A 86 5.44 -4.84 9.11
N ALA A 87 5.12 -4.82 7.82
CA ALA A 87 4.23 -3.84 7.23
C ALA A 87 2.79 -4.36 7.26
N TYR A 88 1.83 -3.47 7.52
CA TYR A 88 0.42 -3.80 7.60
C TYR A 88 -0.35 -3.16 6.45
N SER A 89 -1.37 -3.87 5.95
CA SER A 89 -2.29 -3.39 4.93
C SER A 89 -3.73 -3.64 5.39
N ASP A 90 -4.65 -2.74 5.07
CA ASP A 90 -6.10 -2.94 5.26
C ASP A 90 -6.79 -3.57 4.03
N GLY A 91 -6.00 -3.87 2.99
CA GLY A 91 -6.37 -4.59 1.78
C GLY A 91 -5.52 -5.85 1.57
N TRP A 92 -5.05 -6.50 2.64
CA TRP A 92 -4.04 -7.57 2.57
C TRP A 92 -4.31 -8.66 1.51
N VAL A 93 -5.57 -9.06 1.33
CA VAL A 93 -5.98 -10.10 0.37
C VAL A 93 -5.66 -9.71 -1.08
N VAL A 94 -5.67 -8.42 -1.42
CA VAL A 94 -5.33 -7.91 -2.75
C VAL A 94 -3.87 -7.46 -2.85
N ASP A 95 -3.36 -6.80 -1.81
CA ASP A 95 -1.98 -6.28 -1.81
C ASP A 95 -0.92 -7.38 -1.77
N SER A 96 -1.19 -8.46 -1.03
CA SER A 96 -0.24 -9.57 -0.92
C SER A 96 0.08 -10.20 -2.28
N PRO A 97 -0.90 -10.62 -3.11
CA PRO A 97 -0.64 -11.04 -4.49
C PRO A 97 0.16 -10.03 -5.33
N TRP A 98 -0.12 -8.73 -5.22
CA TRP A 98 0.56 -7.71 -6.01
C TRP A 98 2.01 -7.48 -5.57
N LEU A 99 2.28 -7.46 -4.26
CA LEU A 99 3.65 -7.43 -3.75
C LEU A 99 4.42 -8.70 -4.17
N ASN A 100 3.80 -9.87 -4.08
CA ASN A 100 4.42 -11.11 -4.58
C ASN A 100 4.74 -11.02 -6.08
N ALA A 101 3.86 -10.45 -6.90
CA ALA A 101 4.12 -10.24 -8.32
C ALA A 101 5.30 -9.26 -8.55
N LEU A 102 5.39 -8.18 -7.77
CA LEU A 102 6.51 -7.24 -7.82
C LEU A 102 7.83 -7.92 -7.50
N PHE A 103 7.91 -8.66 -6.38
CA PHE A 103 9.12 -9.36 -5.94
C PHE A 103 9.51 -10.49 -6.89
N ALA A 104 8.53 -11.24 -7.42
CA ALA A 104 8.78 -12.25 -8.45
C ALA A 104 9.36 -11.63 -9.74
N ALA A 105 8.80 -10.50 -10.20
CA ALA A 105 9.32 -9.78 -11.37
C ALA A 105 10.71 -9.17 -11.13
N ALA A 106 11.01 -8.79 -9.89
CA ALA A 106 12.33 -8.32 -9.47
C ALA A 106 13.37 -9.45 -9.36
N GLY A 107 12.93 -10.71 -9.25
CA GLY A 107 13.81 -11.84 -8.93
C GLY A 107 14.40 -11.75 -7.53
N LEU A 108 13.70 -11.12 -6.58
CA LEU A 108 14.14 -10.89 -5.21
C LEU A 108 13.20 -11.60 -4.23
N GLU A 109 13.73 -11.99 -3.08
CA GLU A 109 12.93 -12.40 -1.93
C GLU A 109 12.52 -11.17 -1.12
N MET A 110 11.27 -11.15 -0.66
CA MET A 110 10.76 -10.10 0.23
C MET A 110 11.36 -10.28 1.63
N GLN A 111 12.09 -9.27 2.12
CA GLN A 111 12.82 -9.32 3.39
C GLN A 111 12.05 -8.73 4.58
N PHE A 112 10.77 -8.44 4.37
CA PHE A 112 9.83 -7.96 5.38
C PHE A 112 8.55 -8.81 5.34
N THR A 113 7.73 -8.71 6.38
CA THR A 113 6.46 -9.44 6.44
C THR A 113 5.31 -8.50 6.11
N LEU A 114 4.35 -8.96 5.31
CA LEU A 114 3.07 -8.30 5.12
C LEU A 114 1.99 -8.97 5.97
N SER A 115 1.27 -8.20 6.80
CA SER A 115 0.19 -8.68 7.65
C SER A 115 -1.11 -7.88 7.44
N PRO A 116 -2.29 -8.49 7.61
CA PRO A 116 -3.54 -7.74 7.70
C PRO A 116 -3.52 -6.82 8.92
N ILE A 117 -4.06 -5.60 8.80
CA ILE A 117 -4.15 -4.64 9.90
C ILE A 117 -5.04 -5.15 11.05
N GLU A 118 -5.99 -6.03 10.73
CA GLU A 118 -6.86 -6.70 11.69
C GLU A 118 -6.08 -7.55 12.70
N ALA A 119 -4.85 -7.98 12.37
CA ALA A 119 -3.99 -8.70 13.29
C ALA A 119 -3.52 -7.86 14.49
N ILE A 120 -3.57 -6.52 14.37
CA ILE A 120 -3.08 -5.59 15.41
C ILE A 120 -4.18 -4.65 15.94
N LEU A 121 -5.43 -4.84 15.51
CA LEU A 121 -6.59 -4.11 16.00
C LEU A 121 -7.34 -4.94 17.06
N LYS A 122 -7.89 -4.25 18.05
CA LYS A 122 -8.84 -4.85 19.00
C LYS A 122 -10.23 -4.88 18.38
N GLU A 123 -11.10 -5.78 18.84
CA GLU A 123 -12.50 -5.88 18.38
C GLU A 123 -13.25 -4.54 18.43
N GLN A 124 -13.10 -3.79 19.52
CA GLN A 124 -13.67 -2.44 19.67
C GLN A 124 -13.10 -1.38 18.71
N ASP A 125 -11.87 -1.58 18.23
CA ASP A 125 -11.20 -0.64 17.31
C ASP A 125 -11.63 -0.98 15.87
N LEU A 126 -11.71 -2.27 15.54
CA LEU A 126 -12.28 -2.80 14.29
C LEU A 126 -13.72 -2.30 14.08
N ALA A 127 -14.56 -2.38 15.11
CA ALA A 127 -15.95 -1.93 15.04
C ALA A 127 -16.12 -0.43 14.69
N ARG A 128 -15.06 0.37 14.85
CA ARG A 128 -15.04 1.81 14.56
C ARG A 128 -14.22 2.16 13.33
N TRP A 129 -13.59 1.17 12.68
CA TRP A 129 -12.63 1.37 11.60
C TRP A 129 -13.24 2.12 10.42
N ASP A 130 -14.31 1.58 9.84
CA ASP A 130 -14.91 2.12 8.60
C ASP A 130 -15.41 3.55 8.79
N ASP A 131 -16.16 3.82 9.86
CA ASP A 131 -16.65 5.17 10.19
C ASP A 131 -15.50 6.16 10.41
N THR A 132 -14.43 5.70 11.07
CA THR A 132 -13.25 6.54 11.34
C THR A 132 -12.46 6.83 10.06
N LYS A 133 -12.25 5.81 9.21
CA LYS A 133 -11.56 5.95 7.93
C LYS A 133 -12.33 6.90 7.03
N ALA A 134 -13.64 6.71 6.87
CA ALA A 134 -14.50 7.57 6.07
C ALA A 134 -14.44 9.05 6.53
N ARG A 135 -14.54 9.29 7.84
CA ARG A 135 -14.42 10.65 8.40
C ARG A 135 -13.05 11.26 8.11
N ILE A 136 -11.95 10.52 8.33
CA ILE A 136 -10.60 11.00 8.10
C ILE A 136 -10.37 11.31 6.61
N THR A 137 -10.85 10.45 5.71
CA THR A 137 -10.76 10.67 4.27
C THR A 137 -11.52 11.93 3.86
N LEU A 138 -12.74 12.16 4.36
CA LEU A 138 -13.51 13.39 4.07
C LEU A 138 -12.83 14.67 4.58
N GLU A 139 -12.10 14.59 5.69
CA GLU A 139 -11.31 15.72 6.23
C GLU A 139 -10.06 16.03 5.40
N GLN A 140 -9.66 15.14 4.47
CA GLN A 140 -8.52 15.33 3.58
C GLN A 140 -9.04 15.77 2.21
N THR A 141 -8.66 16.96 1.77
CA THR A 141 -9.16 17.60 0.53
C THR A 141 -8.57 17.01 -0.76
N ILE A 142 -8.10 15.76 -0.75
CA ILE A 142 -7.41 15.13 -1.89
C ILE A 142 -8.29 13.99 -2.42
N ASP A 143 -8.76 14.16 -3.65
CA ASP A 143 -9.70 13.26 -4.33
C ASP A 143 -8.96 12.17 -5.16
N ARG A 144 -7.75 11.78 -4.75
CA ARG A 144 -6.87 10.86 -5.49
C ARG A 144 -6.32 9.76 -4.60
N HIS A 145 -6.49 8.51 -5.03
CA HIS A 145 -5.86 7.33 -4.44
C HIS A 145 -4.41 7.25 -4.92
N ARG A 146 -3.50 7.49 -3.98
CA ARG A 146 -2.05 7.38 -4.21
C ARG A 146 -1.51 6.55 -3.07
N ALA A 147 -0.74 5.51 -3.37
CA ALA A 147 -0.35 4.53 -2.36
C ALA A 147 0.25 5.13 -1.08
N SER A 148 1.14 6.13 -1.20
CA SER A 148 1.71 6.82 0.00
C SER A 148 0.68 7.63 0.80
N HIS A 149 -0.31 8.20 0.13
CA HIS A 149 -1.39 8.93 0.80
C HIS A 149 -2.33 7.95 1.49
N ASP A 150 -2.72 6.90 0.79
CA ASP A 150 -3.62 5.85 1.29
C ASP A 150 -2.99 5.16 2.51
N ALA A 151 -1.70 4.78 2.45
CA ALA A 151 -0.95 4.26 3.59
C ALA A 151 -0.95 5.24 4.79
N PHE A 152 -0.82 6.55 4.54
CA PHE A 152 -0.93 7.56 5.59
C PHE A 152 -2.34 7.64 6.19
N LEU A 153 -3.40 7.61 5.37
CA LEU A 153 -4.77 7.63 5.85
C LEU A 153 -5.10 6.40 6.71
N ILE A 154 -4.60 5.23 6.30
CA ILE A 154 -4.72 3.97 7.04
C ILE A 154 -4.00 4.09 8.39
N GLN A 155 -2.75 4.60 8.43
CA GLN A 155 -2.02 4.79 9.69
C GLN A 155 -2.71 5.80 10.61
N LYS A 156 -3.24 6.90 10.05
CA LYS A 156 -4.01 7.90 10.80
C LYS A 156 -5.30 7.31 11.37
N THR A 157 -5.98 6.46 10.59
CA THR A 157 -7.16 5.70 11.03
C THR A 157 -6.80 4.80 12.20
N TYR A 158 -5.72 4.01 12.08
CA TYR A 158 -5.23 3.16 13.17
C TYR A 158 -4.97 3.95 14.45
N CYS A 159 -4.23 5.06 14.36
CA CYS A 159 -3.94 5.89 15.53
C CYS A 159 -5.22 6.44 16.16
N ALA A 160 -6.19 6.88 15.35
CA ALA A 160 -7.45 7.43 15.82
C ALA A 160 -8.31 6.38 16.56
N VAL A 161 -8.46 5.17 16.02
CA VAL A 161 -9.25 4.11 16.67
C VAL A 161 -8.55 3.58 17.92
N SER A 162 -7.22 3.43 17.89
CA SER A 162 -6.43 2.92 19.01
C SER A 162 -6.02 3.99 20.04
N GLN A 163 -6.48 5.24 19.85
CA GLN A 163 -6.21 6.37 20.75
C GLN A 163 -4.72 6.66 20.95
N LEU A 164 -3.91 6.40 19.92
CA LEU A 164 -2.51 6.76 19.88
C LEU A 164 -2.38 8.23 19.49
N ARG A 165 -1.44 8.93 20.14
CA ARG A 165 -1.18 10.36 19.92
C ARG A 165 0.10 10.54 19.12
#